data_AF-A0A0S4X6D2-F1
#
_entry.id   AF-A0A0S4X6D2-F1
#
_cell.length_a   1.000
_cell.length_b   1.000
_cell.length_c   1.000
_cell.angle_alpha   90.00
_cell.angle_beta   90.00
_cell.angle_gamma   90.00
#
_symmetry.space_group_name_H-M   'P 1'
#
loop_
_entity.id
_entity.type
_entity.pdbx_description
1 polymer ?
#
loop_
_entity_poly.entity_id
_entity_poly.type
_entity_poly.pdbx_seq_one_letter_code
_entity_poly.pdbx_strand_id
1 'polypeptide(L)' 'MLTRDFMGQTHRVVALPNGQFEYNGKPYSSLTAISQAIAVRLL' A
#
# COMPACT_ATOMS: atom_id res chain seq x y z
N MET A 1 -3.34 -2.89 -11.14
CA MET A 1 -3.84 -2.82 -9.75
C MET A 1 -3.27 -4.00 -8.99
N LEU A 2 -2.66 -3.77 -7.83
CA LEU A 2 -2.09 -4.80 -6.96
C LEU A 2 -2.95 -4.93 -5.71
N THR A 3 -3.23 -6.15 -5.29
CA THR A 3 -3.98 -6.44 -4.06
C THR A 3 -3.04 -7.08 -3.05
N ARG A 4 -3.12 -6.63 -1.80
CA ARG A 4 -2.39 -7.24 -0.69
C ARG A 4 -3.32 -7.62 0.43
N ASP A 5 -3.36 -8.90 0.75
CA ASP A 5 -4.07 -9.40 1.92
C ASP A 5 -3.15 -9.37 3.14
N PHE A 6 -3.59 -8.72 4.22
CA PHE A 6 -2.86 -8.62 5.48
C PHE A 6 -3.83 -8.61 6.66
N MET A 7 -3.63 -9.49 7.63
CA MET A 7 -4.49 -9.63 8.83
C MET A 7 -6.00 -9.72 8.53
N GLY A 8 -6.38 -10.41 7.44
CA GLY A 8 -7.78 -10.57 7.04
C GLY A 8 -8.39 -9.34 6.35
N GLN A 9 -7.59 -8.30 6.07
CA GLN A 9 -8.01 -7.15 5.27
C GLN A 9 -7.31 -7.13 3.91
N THR A 10 -8.07 -6.88 2.85
CA THR A 10 -7.54 -6.68 1.50
C THR A 10 -7.25 -5.19 1.28
N HIS A 11 -5.98 -4.87 1.12
CA HIS A 11 -5.50 -3.53 0.82
C HIS A 11 -5.30 -3.37 -0.69
N ARG A 12 -5.94 -2.34 -1.27
CA ARG A 12 -5.84 -2.01 -2.69
C ARG A 12 -4.70 -1.02 -2.92
N VAL A 13 -3.78 -1.39 -3.81
CA VAL A 13 -2.64 -0.56 -4.20
C VAL A 13 -2.68 -0.32 -5.70
N VAL A 14 -2.44 0.92 -6.11
CA VAL A 14 -2.34 1.32 -7.51
C VAL A 14 -0.87 1.54 -7.84
N ALA A 15 -0.39 0.89 -8.91
CA ALA A 15 0.90 1.24 -9.49
C ALA A 15 0.69 2.42 -10.45
N LEU A 16 1.45 3.49 -10.27
CA LEU A 16 1.36 4.71 -11.07
C LEU A 16 2.37 4.65 -12.24
N PRO A 17 2.09 5.31 -13.37
CA PRO A 17 3.01 5.30 -14.54
C PRO A 17 4.40 5.89 -14.26
N ASN A 18 4.52 6.71 -13.22
CA ASN A 18 5.78 7.31 -12.78
C ASN A 18 6.65 6.38 -11.91
N GLY A 19 6.28 5.10 -11.77
CA GLY A 19 7.00 4.11 -10.97
C GLY A 19 6.72 4.18 -9.46
N GLN A 20 5.82 5.05 -9.02
CA GLN A 20 5.35 5.10 -7.64
C GLN A 20 4.12 4.21 -7.41
N PHE A 21 3.71 4.13 -6.15
CA PHE A 21 2.52 3.42 -5.72
C PHE A 21 1.59 4.38 -4.99
N GLU A 22 0.29 4.12 -5.07
CA GLU A 22 -0.71 4.84 -4.30
C GLU A 22 -1.45 3.85 -3.39
N TYR A 23 -1.65 4.27 -2.14
CA TYR A 23 -2.46 3.57 -1.16
C TYR A 23 -3.32 4.59 -0.40
N ASN A 24 -4.64 4.39 -0.39
CA ASN A 24 -5.62 5.28 0.23
C ASN A 24 -5.44 6.77 -0.16
N GLY A 25 -5.18 7.05 -1.44
CA GLY A 25 -4.98 8.41 -1.96
C GLY A 25 -3.63 9.05 -1.59
N LYS A 26 -2.72 8.32 -0.92
CA LYS A 26 -1.39 8.80 -0.58
C LYS A 26 -0.32 8.12 -1.46
N PRO A 27 0.64 8.87 -2.04
CA PRO A 27 1.73 8.31 -2.82
C PRO A 27 2.80 7.69 -1.91
N TYR A 28 3.43 6.63 -2.41
CA TYR A 28 4.51 5.88 -1.77
C TYR A 28 5.57 5.51 -2.80
N SER A 29 6.83 5.56 -2.40
CA SER A 29 7.97 5.19 -3.24
C SER A 29 8.17 3.68 -3.39
N SER A 30 7.54 2.86 -2.55
CA SER A 30 7.65 1.40 -2.59
C SER A 30 6.48 0.69 -1.92
N LEU A 31 6.27 -0.58 -2.29
CA LEU A 31 5.33 -1.48 -1.60
C LEU A 31 5.74 -1.74 -0.15
N THR A 32 7.04 -1.70 0.17
CA THR A 32 7.56 -1.83 1.55
C THR A 32 7.09 -0.67 2.42
N ALA A 33 7.12 0.57 1.92
CA ALA A 33 6.62 1.73 2.66
C ALA A 33 5.12 1.64 2.93
N ILE A 34 4.34 1.09 1.99
CA ILE A 34 2.91 0.79 2.20
C ILE A 34 2.74 -0.28 3.28
N SER A 35 3.59 -1.31 3.27
CA SER A 35 3.56 -2.39 4.28
C SER A 35 3.74 -1.84 5.69
N GLN A 36 4.72 -0.95 5.86
CA GLN A 36 4.99 -0.30 7.14
C GLN A 36 3.81 0.59 7.58
N ALA A 37 3.22 1.35 6.65
CA ALA A 37 2.05 2.17 6.94
C ALA A 37 0.82 1.35 7.38
N ILE A 38 0.63 0.15 6.82
CA ILE A 38 -0.42 -0.78 7.23
C ILE A 38 -0.11 -1.33 8.63
N ALA A 39 1.12 -1.79 8.87
CA ALA A 39 1.52 -2.37 10.15
C ALA A 39 1.43 -1.37 11.32
N VAL A 40 1.85 -0.11 11.12
CA VAL A 40 1.78 0.94 12.14
C VAL A 40 0.34 1.28 12.53
N ARG A 41 -0.63 1.13 11.63
CA ARG A 41 -2.05 1.45 11.93
C ARG A 41 -2.75 0.41 12.81
N LEU A 42 -2.09 -0.72 13.08
CA LEU A 42 -2.63 -1.85 13.85
C LEU A 42 -1.99 -1.96 15.26
N LEU A 43 -1.07 -1.05 15.60
CA LEU A 43 -0.50 -0.84 16.94
C LEU A 43 -1.12 0.41 17.57
#